data_AF-A0A955ABJ3-F1
#
_entry.id   AF-A0A955ABJ3-F1
#
_cell.length_a   1.000
_cell.length_b   1.000
_cell.length_c   1.000
_cell.angle_alpha   90.00
_cell.angle_beta   90.00
_cell.angle_gamma   90.00
#
_symmetry.space_group_name_H-M   'P 1'
#
loop_
_entity.id
_entity.type
_entity.pdbx_description
1 polymer ?
#
loop_
_entity_poly.entity_id
_entity_poly.type
_entity_poly.pdbx_seq_one_letter_code
_entity_poly.pdbx_strand_id
1 'polypeptide(L)' 'MTREFSIGDAARISGVKVTTIRYYESVGLMPEPLRLESGRRVYDQAS' A
#
# COMPACT_ATOMS: atom_id res chain seq x y z
N MET A 1 7.91 3.88 -15.48
CA MET A 1 6.66 4.56 -15.06
C MET A 1 6.17 3.85 -13.82
N THR A 2 6.55 4.35 -12.65
CA THR A 2 6.11 3.84 -11.35
C THR A 2 4.63 4.15 -11.20
N ARG A 3 3.76 3.13 -11.19
CA ARG A 3 2.33 3.34 -10.99
C ARG A 3 2.08 3.45 -9.49
N GLU A 4 1.79 4.65 -9.03
CA GLU A 4 1.41 4.88 -7.63
C GLU A 4 -0.02 4.39 -7.40
N PHE A 5 -0.18 3.39 -6.54
CA PHE A 5 -1.46 2.85 -6.14
C PHE A 5 -1.88 3.42 -4.79
N SER A 6 -3.19 3.71 -4.64
CA SER A 6 -3.75 3.92 -3.30
C SER A 6 -3.81 2.61 -2.52
N ILE A 7 -4.03 2.66 -1.20
CA ILE A 7 -4.32 1.45 -0.42
C ILE A 7 -5.57 0.72 -0.91
N GLY A 8 -6.54 1.46 -1.46
CA GLY A 8 -7.75 0.88 -2.06
C GLY A 8 -7.46 0.17 -3.38
N ASP A 9 -6.57 0.73 -4.21
CA ASP A 9 -6.11 0.08 -5.43
C ASP A 9 -5.27 -1.16 -5.11
N ALA A 10 -4.37 -1.07 -4.13
CA ALA A 10 -3.60 -2.20 -3.65
C ALA A 10 -4.52 -3.33 -3.16
N ALA A 11 -5.54 -3.01 -2.37
CA ALA A 11 -6.56 -3.95 -1.91
C ALA A 11 -7.32 -4.60 -3.09
N ARG A 12 -7.75 -3.79 -4.07
CA ARG A 12 -8.46 -4.27 -5.26
C ARG A 12 -7.60 -5.20 -6.12
N ILE A 13 -6.33 -4.87 -6.33
CA ILE A 13 -5.40 -5.64 -7.18
C ILE A 13 -5.00 -6.95 -6.50
N SER A 14 -4.72 -6.91 -5.20
CA SER A 14 -4.29 -8.09 -4.42
C SER A 14 -5.44 -8.98 -3.98
N GLY A 15 -6.69 -8.50 -4.04
CA GLY A 15 -7.87 -9.22 -3.55
C GLY A 15 -7.96 -9.29 -2.02
N VAL A 16 -7.11 -8.58 -1.29
CA VAL A 16 -7.17 -8.51 0.18
C VAL A 16 -7.87 -7.24 0.66
N LYS A 17 -8.38 -7.25 1.89
CA LYS A 17 -9.00 -6.06 2.49
C LYS A 17 -7.94 -5.00 2.81
N VAL A 18 -8.32 -3.73 2.72
CA VAL A 18 -7.49 -2.59 3.19
C VAL A 18 -7.00 -2.79 4.63
N THR A 19 -7.84 -3.34 5.50
CA THR A 19 -7.47 -3.65 6.89
C THR A 19 -6.38 -4.71 6.99
N THR A 20 -6.35 -5.68 6.08
CA THR A 20 -5.31 -6.71 6.02
C THR A 20 -3.98 -6.10 5.61
N ILE A 21 -3.97 -5.19 4.63
CA ILE A 21 -2.75 -4.46 4.24
C ILE A 21 -2.21 -3.65 5.42
N ARG A 22 -3.09 -2.90 6.13
CA ARG A 22 -2.70 -2.17 7.35
C ARG A 22 -2.18 -3.08 8.45
N TYR A 23 -2.77 -4.28 8.58
CA TYR A 23 -2.30 -5.26 9.55
C TYR A 23 -0.86 -5.70 9.22
N TYR A 24 -0.58 -6.05 7.96
CA TYR A 24 0.76 -6.41 7.51
C TYR A 24 1.78 -5.28 7.71
N GLU A 25 1.40 -4.02 7.49
CA GLU A 25 2.23 -2.86 7.85
C GLU A 25 2.50 -2.81 9.36
N SER A 26 1.46 -2.97 10.19
CA SER A 26 1.56 -2.80 11.64
C SER A 26 2.42 -3.87 12.32
N VAL A 27 2.44 -5.09 11.75
CA VAL A 27 3.25 -6.20 12.27
C VAL A 27 4.64 -6.27 11.61
N GLY A 28 4.97 -5.34 10.71
CA GLY A 28 6.25 -5.29 10.02
C GLY A 28 6.43 -6.38 8.95
N LEU A 29 5.36 -7.04 8.50
CA LEU A 29 5.41 -8.03 7.42
C LEU A 29 5.64 -7.37 6.05
N MET A 30 5.16 -6.14 5.89
CA MET A 30 5.40 -5.31 4.70
C MET A 30 6.17 -4.04 5.08
N PRO A 31 7.02 -3.52 4.18
CA PRO A 31 7.67 -2.23 4.39
C PRO A 31 6.63 -1.12 4.52
N GLU A 32 6.95 -0.08 5.30
CA GLU A 32 6.09 1.10 5.39
C GLU A 32 5.90 1.72 4.00
N PRO A 33 4.65 2.01 3.58
CA PRO A 33 4.40 2.62 2.30
C PRO A 33 4.95 4.05 2.26
N LEU A 34 5.42 4.44 1.08
CA LEU A 34 5.83 5.82 0.83
C LEU A 34 4.64 6.75 1.11
N ARG A 35 4.93 7.91 1.70
CA ARG A 35 3.94 8.96 1.94
C ARG A 35 4.25 10.12 1.02
N LEU A 36 3.26 10.53 0.24
CA LEU A 36 3.34 11.78 -0.51
C LEU A 36 3.31 12.98 0.45
N GLU A 37 3.71 14.16 -0.02
CA GLU A 37 3.63 15.41 0.76
C GLU A 37 2.22 15.71 1.29
N SER A 38 1.18 15.20 0.60
CA SER A 38 -0.22 15.27 1.03
C SER A 38 -0.57 14.34 2.21
N GLY A 39 0.37 13.55 2.72
CA GLY A 39 0.16 12.58 3.80
C GLY A 39 -0.48 11.26 3.36
N ARG A 40 -0.76 11.10 2.06
CA ARG A 40 -1.36 9.88 1.49
C ARG A 40 -0.31 8.79 1.29
N ARG A 41 -0.68 7.56 1.67
CA ARG A 41 0.11 6.34 1.40
C ARG A 41 0.02 5.95 -0.07
N VAL A 42 1.16 5.71 -0.68
CA VAL A 42 1.31 5.20 -2.04
C VAL A 42 2.06 3.88 -2.02
N TYR A 43 1.56 2.93 -2.81
CA TYR A 43 2.17 1.63 -3.02
C TYR A 43 2.73 1.61 -4.43
N ASP A 44 3.93 1.08 -4.57
CA ASP A 44 4.50 0.78 -5.86
C ASP A 44 4.29 -0.71 -6.18
N GLN A 45 4.17 -1.03 -7.45
CA GLN A 45 4.26 -2.42 -7.88
C GLN A 45 5.74 -2.79 -7.82
N ALA A 46 6.10 -3.63 -6.84
CA ALA A 46 7.43 -4.23 -6.78
C ALA A 46 7.72 -4.83 -8.16
N SER A 47 8.68 -4.21 -8.85
CA SER A 47 9.13 -4.62 -10.18
C SER A 47 9.94 -5.90 -10.09
#